data_AF-A0A285VRA1-F1
#
_entry.id   AF-A0A285VRA1-F1
#
_cell.length_a   1.000
_cell.length_b   1.000
_cell.length_c   1.000
_cell.angle_alpha   90.00
_cell.angle_beta   90.00
_cell.angle_gamma   90.00
#
_symmetry.space_group_name_H-M   'P 1'
#
loop_
_entity.id
_entity.type
_entity.pdbx_description
1 polymer ?
#
loop_
_entity_poly.entity_id
_entity_poly.type
_entity_poly.pdbx_seq_one_letter_code
_entity_poly.pdbx_strand_id
1 'polypeptide(L)'
;MDGATVSLVSHASSPDNGRTPADPASDAAPIVPPAVPLRTITLVRWGTLAWVLVLLVLALVPAWRSGERDWWFWVPVAGIALGVVGYVYLRRGRGNAATA
;
A
#
# COMPACT_ATOMS: atom_id res chain seq x y z
N MET A 1 50.54 -11.67 63.93
CA MET A 1 51.08 -11.33 62.60
C MET A 1 50.62 -12.48 61.73
N ASP A 2 49.38 -12.41 61.25
CA ASP A 2 48.71 -13.58 60.66
C ASP A 2 48.17 -13.18 59.30
N GLY A 3 48.98 -13.50 58.30
CA GLY A 3 48.61 -13.40 56.89
C GLY A 3 47.79 -14.60 56.43
N ALA A 4 47.19 -14.43 55.26
CA ALA A 4 46.46 -15.43 54.47
C ALA A 4 44.96 -15.62 54.78
N THR A 5 44.18 -14.56 54.62
CA THR A 5 42.80 -14.68 54.11
C THR A 5 42.85 -15.18 52.67
N VAL A 6 42.63 -16.47 52.50
CA VAL A 6 42.33 -17.13 51.22
C VAL A 6 41.01 -16.56 50.70
N SER A 7 41.06 -15.85 49.56
CA SER A 7 39.88 -15.43 48.81
C SER A 7 39.13 -16.65 48.29
N LEU A 8 38.11 -17.03 49.05
CA LEU A 8 37.00 -17.87 48.58
C LEU A 8 36.19 -17.01 47.58
N VAL A 9 36.67 -16.94 46.33
CA VAL A 9 35.84 -16.49 45.21
C VAL A 9 34.78 -17.54 45.01
N SER A 10 33.65 -17.26 45.65
CA SER A 10 32.35 -17.86 45.45
C SER A 10 32.11 -18.02 43.95
N HIS A 11 31.93 -19.28 43.55
CA HIS A 11 31.34 -19.69 42.30
C HIS A 11 29.89 -19.20 42.31
N ALA A 12 29.70 -17.90 42.07
CA ALA A 12 28.39 -17.29 41.96
C ALA A 12 27.75 -17.80 40.68
N SER A 13 26.89 -18.80 40.85
CA SER A 13 25.87 -19.24 39.92
C SER A 13 25.36 -18.07 39.09
N SER A 14 25.73 -18.04 37.81
CA SER A 14 25.14 -17.12 36.85
C SER A 14 23.63 -17.38 36.89
N PRO A 15 22.77 -16.41 37.26
CA PRO A 15 21.34 -16.62 37.13
C PRO A 15 21.08 -16.88 35.65
N ASP A 16 20.53 -18.05 35.37
CA ASP A 16 19.84 -18.39 34.14
C ASP A 16 18.72 -17.36 33.99
N ASN A 17 19.08 -16.21 33.42
CA ASN A 17 18.16 -15.17 33.01
C ASN A 17 17.27 -15.84 32.00
N GLY A 18 16.08 -16.26 32.46
CA GLY A 18 15.10 -16.99 31.69
C GLY A 18 15.07 -16.46 30.28
N ARG A 19 15.76 -17.18 29.39
CA ARG A 19 15.86 -16.83 27.98
C ARG A 19 14.51 -17.25 27.43
N THR A 20 13.50 -16.42 27.66
CA THR A 20 12.24 -16.45 26.94
C THR A 20 12.64 -16.67 25.48
N PRO A 21 12.15 -17.72 24.79
CA PRO A 21 12.49 -17.94 23.40
C PRO A 21 12.27 -16.60 22.72
N ALA A 22 13.32 -16.02 22.12
CA ALA A 22 13.22 -14.73 21.47
C ALA A 22 12.02 -14.82 20.54
N ASP A 23 10.92 -14.17 20.91
CA ASP A 23 9.70 -14.24 20.13
C ASP A 23 10.06 -13.56 18.82
N PRO A 24 10.17 -14.29 17.70
CA PRO A 24 10.63 -13.71 16.45
C PRO A 24 9.71 -12.58 15.97
N ALA A 25 8.51 -12.46 16.56
CA ALA A 25 7.60 -11.36 16.35
C ALA A 25 7.99 -10.06 17.08
N SER A 26 8.75 -10.11 18.17
CA SER A 26 9.07 -8.93 18.99
C SER A 26 10.21 -8.07 18.40
N ASP A 27 11.04 -8.64 17.52
CA ASP A 27 12.11 -7.93 16.79
C ASP A 27 11.68 -7.46 15.39
N ALA A 28 10.45 -7.79 14.97
CA ALA A 28 9.90 -7.30 13.72
C ALA A 28 9.53 -5.82 13.89
N ALA A 29 10.45 -4.93 13.50
CA ALA A 29 10.20 -3.49 13.45
C ALA A 29 8.84 -3.21 12.80
N PRO A 30 7.95 -2.40 13.42
CA PRO A 30 6.63 -2.12 12.89
C PRO A 30 6.74 -1.65 11.44
N ILE A 31 6.17 -2.42 10.51
CA ILE A 31 6.13 -2.04 9.10
C ILE A 31 5.18 -0.84 9.00
N VAL A 32 5.73 0.37 8.93
CA VAL A 32 4.96 1.59 8.67
C VAL A 32 4.70 1.64 7.16
N PRO A 33 3.47 1.37 6.68
CA PRO A 33 3.19 1.44 5.26
C PRO A 33 3.40 2.88 4.77
N PRO A 34 4.11 3.08 3.65
CA PRO A 34 4.29 4.42 3.09
C PRO A 34 2.91 5.02 2.80
N ALA A 35 2.66 6.23 3.30
CA ALA A 35 1.38 6.92 3.11
C ALA A 35 1.07 7.02 1.61
N VAL A 36 0.14 6.19 1.14
CA VAL A 36 -0.19 6.10 -0.29
C VAL A 36 -0.75 7.45 -0.73
N PRO A 37 -0.07 8.14 -1.66
CA PRO A 37 -0.20 9.57 -1.79
C PRO A 37 -1.54 9.92 -2.43
N LEU A 38 -2.14 11.01 -1.94
CA LEU A 38 -3.26 11.72 -2.58
C LEU A 38 -3.01 12.00 -4.08
N ARG A 39 -1.75 11.94 -4.54
CA ARG A 39 -1.35 12.05 -5.94
C ARG A 39 -1.95 10.95 -6.82
N THR A 40 -2.04 9.71 -6.36
CA THR A 40 -2.54 8.59 -7.19
C THR A 40 -4.04 8.73 -7.45
N ILE A 41 -4.84 9.06 -6.44
CA ILE A 41 -6.29 9.27 -6.63
C ILE A 41 -6.57 10.49 -7.51
N THR A 42 -5.74 11.53 -7.42
CA THR A 42 -5.82 12.72 -8.28
C THR A 42 -5.52 12.35 -9.73
N LEU A 43 -4.49 11.53 -9.97
CA LEU A 43 -4.11 11.08 -11.30
C LEU A 43 -5.19 10.18 -11.93
N VAL A 44 -5.75 9.24 -11.17
CA VAL A 44 -6.88 8.40 -11.62
C VAL A 44 -8.10 9.25 -11.97
N ARG A 45 -8.42 10.26 -11.16
CA ARG A 45 -9.52 11.18 -11.44
C ARG A 45 -9.30 11.95 -12.75
N TRP A 46 -8.12 12.53 -12.95
CA TRP A 46 -7.80 13.27 -14.18
C TRP A 46 -7.79 12.35 -15.41
N GLY A 47 -7.23 11.16 -15.31
CA GLY A 47 -7.26 10.16 -16.39
C GLY A 47 -8.70 9.77 -16.75
N THR A 48 -9.56 9.57 -15.76
CA THR A 48 -10.99 9.26 -15.98
C THR A 48 -11.70 10.42 -16.67
N LEU A 49 -11.48 11.67 -16.22
CA LEU A 49 -12.07 12.87 -16.83
C LEU A 49 -11.60 13.06 -18.28
N ALA A 50 -10.31 12.81 -18.56
CA ALA A 50 -9.78 12.85 -19.92
C ALA A 50 -10.48 11.80 -20.81
N TRP A 51 -10.70 10.59 -20.32
CA TRP A 51 -11.44 9.57 -21.07
C TRP A 51 -12.91 9.92 -21.32
N VAL A 52 -13.59 10.54 -20.34
CA VAL A 52 -14.95 11.07 -20.53
C VAL A 52 -14.97 12.14 -21.62
N LEU A 53 -13.98 13.04 -21.63
CA LEU A 53 -13.86 14.08 -22.65
C LEU A 53 -13.65 13.47 -24.04
N VAL A 54 -12.77 12.48 -24.16
CA VAL A 54 -12.55 11.73 -25.41
C VAL A 54 -13.85 11.06 -25.88
N LEU A 55 -14.58 10.39 -24.97
CA LEU A 55 -15.86 9.77 -25.30
C LEU A 55 -16.88 10.80 -25.82
N LEU A 56 -16.93 11.98 -25.19
CA LEU A 56 -17.78 13.10 -25.62
C LEU A 56 -17.44 13.55 -27.03
N VAL A 57 -16.14 13.70 -27.34
CA VAL A 57 -15.67 14.07 -28.69
C VAL A 57 -16.08 13.00 -29.72
N LEU A 58 -15.87 11.71 -29.42
CA LEU A 58 -16.31 10.62 -30.33
C LEU A 58 -17.83 10.58 -30.49
N ALA A 59 -18.60 10.88 -29.45
CA ALA A 59 -20.05 10.92 -29.51
C ALA A 59 -20.54 12.06 -30.41
N LEU A 60 -19.95 13.26 -30.26
CA LEU A 60 -20.29 14.47 -31.05
C LEU A 60 -19.92 14.34 -32.53
N VAL A 61 -18.94 13.48 -32.87
CA VAL A 61 -18.52 13.25 -34.25
C VAL A 61 -18.89 11.83 -34.69
N PRO A 62 -20.18 11.55 -34.96
CA PRO A 62 -20.67 10.22 -35.34
C PRO A 62 -20.05 9.71 -36.66
N ALA A 63 -19.61 10.62 -37.54
CA ALA A 63 -18.91 10.27 -38.78
C ALA A 63 -17.58 9.53 -38.53
N TRP A 64 -17.02 9.58 -37.32
CA TRP A 64 -15.79 8.85 -36.97
C TRP A 64 -16.07 7.41 -36.51
N ARG A 65 -17.34 7.07 -36.29
CA ARG A 65 -17.81 5.79 -35.75
C ARG A 65 -18.37 4.85 -36.85
N SER A 66 -18.43 5.27 -38.10
CA SER A 66 -18.97 4.45 -39.18
C SER A 66 -17.99 3.38 -39.68
N GLY A 67 -18.48 2.16 -39.92
CA GLY A 67 -17.75 1.05 -40.56
C GLY A 67 -16.82 0.28 -39.60
N GLU A 68 -15.70 -0.25 -40.11
CA GLU A 68 -14.66 -0.97 -39.35
C GLU A 68 -14.07 -0.22 -38.13
N ARG A 69 -14.38 1.05 -37.93
CA ARG A 69 -13.82 1.87 -36.85
C ARG A 69 -14.69 1.96 -35.60
N ASP A 70 -15.88 1.35 -35.62
CA ASP A 70 -16.83 1.46 -34.50
C ASP A 70 -16.27 0.86 -33.19
N TRP A 71 -15.31 -0.07 -33.28
CA TRP A 71 -14.61 -0.61 -32.11
C TRP A 71 -13.82 0.45 -31.31
N TRP A 72 -13.42 1.57 -31.93
CA TRP A 72 -12.74 2.68 -31.25
C TRP A 72 -13.60 3.31 -30.17
N PHE A 73 -14.94 3.19 -30.25
CA PHE A 73 -15.84 3.71 -29.23
C PHE A 73 -15.68 2.99 -27.89
N TRP A 74 -15.28 1.71 -27.91
CA TRP A 74 -15.08 0.91 -26.70
C TRP A 74 -13.78 1.24 -25.97
N VAL A 75 -12.80 1.84 -26.64
CA VAL A 75 -11.51 2.26 -26.05
C VAL A 75 -11.73 3.28 -24.91
N PRO A 76 -12.41 4.42 -25.13
CA PRO A 76 -12.70 5.35 -24.04
C PRO A 76 -13.64 4.76 -22.99
N VAL A 77 -14.57 3.88 -23.35
CA VAL A 77 -15.43 3.18 -22.37
C VAL A 77 -14.59 2.31 -21.44
N ALA A 78 -13.65 1.53 -21.96
CA ALA A 78 -12.73 0.72 -21.16
C ALA A 78 -11.83 1.60 -20.27
N GLY A 79 -11.34 2.73 -20.79
CA GLY A 79 -10.57 3.72 -20.03
C GLY A 79 -11.34 4.29 -18.84
N ILE A 80 -12.62 4.67 -19.04
CA ILE A 80 -13.50 5.14 -17.96
C ILE A 80 -13.75 4.03 -16.94
N ALA A 81 -14.09 2.81 -17.40
CA ALA A 81 -14.36 1.68 -16.52
C ALA A 81 -13.15 1.37 -15.63
N LEU A 82 -11.95 1.31 -16.21
CA LEU A 82 -10.72 1.09 -15.46
C LEU A 82 -10.42 2.24 -14.48
N GLY A 83 -10.64 3.49 -14.90
CA GLY A 83 -10.49 4.66 -14.03
C GLY A 83 -11.43 4.63 -12.83
N VAL A 84 -12.70 4.27 -13.05
CA VAL A 84 -13.70 4.10 -11.98
C VAL A 84 -13.29 2.98 -11.02
N VAL A 85 -12.87 1.82 -11.54
CA VAL A 85 -12.40 0.70 -10.72
C VAL A 85 -11.19 1.11 -9.88
N GLY A 86 -10.20 1.77 -10.47
CA GLY A 86 -9.04 2.31 -9.75
C GLY A 86 -9.43 3.32 -8.67
N TYR A 87 -10.38 4.21 -8.96
CA TYR A 87 -10.88 5.18 -7.98
C TYR A 87 -11.62 4.49 -6.82
N VAL A 88 -12.49 3.52 -7.11
CA VAL A 88 -13.18 2.70 -6.10
C VAL A 88 -12.19 1.94 -5.22
N TYR A 89 -11.15 1.36 -5.81
CA TYR A 89 -10.11 0.64 -5.09
C TYR A 89 -9.36 1.57 -4.13
N LEU A 90 -8.90 2.72 -4.62
CA LEU A 90 -8.16 3.70 -3.83
C LEU A 90 -9.02 4.36 -2.74
N ARG A 91 -10.31 4.63 -3.01
CA ARG A 91 -11.21 5.20 -2.00
C ARG A 91 -11.49 4.19 -0.88
N ARG A 92 -11.61 2.89 -1.21
CA ARG A 92 -11.85 1.83 -0.21
C ARG A 92 -10.62 1.57 0.65
N GLY A 93 -9.42 1.61 0.07
CA GLY A 93 -8.17 1.51 0.83
C GLY A 93 -8.00 2.59 1.91
N ARG A 94 -8.54 3.80 1.69
CA ARG A 94 -8.57 4.88 2.70
C ARG A 94 -9.45 4.57 3.91
N GLY A 95 -10.59 3.90 3.74
CA GLY A 95 -11.48 3.53 4.85
C GLY A 95 -10.86 2.46 5.77
N ASN A 96 -10.12 1.52 5.19
CA ASN A 96 -9.45 0.45 5.94
C ASN A 96 -8.21 0.95 6.70
N ALA A 97 -7.50 1.96 6.17
CA ALA A 97 -6.36 2.59 6.83
C ALA A 97 -6.75 3.60 7.94
N ALA A 98 -8.01 4.03 8.00
CA ALA A 98 -8.50 4.96 9.03
C ALA A 98 -9.05 4.25 10.29
N THR A 99 -9.18 2.92 10.24
CA THR A 99 -9.74 2.10 11.33
C THR A 99 -8.67 1.28 12.06
N ALA A 100 -7.39 1.45 11.68
CA ALA A 100 -6.24 0.80 12.31
C ALA A 100 -5.43 1.80 13.13
#